data_AF-C0Q8S4-F1
#
_entry.id   AF-C0Q8S4-F1
#
_cell.length_a   1.000
_cell.length_b   1.000
_cell.length_c   1.000
_cell.angle_alpha   90.00
_cell.angle_beta   90.00
_cell.angle_gamma   90.00
#
_symmetry.space_group_name_H-M   'P 1'
#
loop_
_entity.id
_entity.type
_entity.pdbx_description
1 polymer ?
#
loop_
_entity_poly.entity_id
_entity_poly.type
_entity_poly.pdbx_seq_one_letter_code
_entity_poly.pdbx_strand_id
1 'polypeptide(L)'
;MQLLGETMNEQLMTVLEHIKEKYQEKAMAGERNYINVDIGKVALKLGFKELHDKYLDREVVVVLKKPLPGMKVRIDGRTFVNYAEYASGFAVPEYIARNANIYFKNYTANDSMILNFA
;
A
#
# COMPACT_ATOMS: atom_id res chain seq x y z
N MET A 1 -35.24 6.80 -5.88
CA MET A 1 -34.33 6.60 -4.73
C MET A 1 -33.09 5.91 -5.27
N GLN A 2 -32.07 6.69 -5.63
CA GLN A 2 -30.84 6.16 -6.20
C GLN A 2 -29.97 5.70 -5.03
N LEU A 3 -29.70 4.40 -4.93
CA LEU A 3 -28.70 3.88 -4.00
C LEU A 3 -27.38 4.58 -4.35
N LEU A 4 -26.87 5.39 -3.44
CA LEU A 4 -25.58 6.05 -3.59
C LEU A 4 -24.52 4.95 -3.68
N GLY A 5 -24.05 4.65 -4.89
CA GLY A 5 -22.86 3.82 -5.06
C GLY A 5 -21.66 4.53 -4.45
N GLU A 6 -20.74 3.78 -3.85
CA GLU A 6 -19.48 4.32 -3.35
C GLU A 6 -18.74 5.06 -4.46
N THR A 7 -18.27 6.26 -4.14
CA THR A 7 -17.39 7.06 -5.00
C THR A 7 -16.02 6.39 -5.14
N MET A 8 -15.27 6.68 -6.21
CA MET A 8 -13.99 6.00 -6.48
C MET A 8 -12.93 6.21 -5.38
N ASN A 9 -12.96 7.37 -4.71
CA ASN A 9 -12.11 7.66 -3.55
C ASN A 9 -12.50 6.81 -2.33
N GLU A 10 -13.80 6.59 -2.09
CA GLU A 10 -14.28 5.68 -1.04
C GLU A 10 -13.86 4.24 -1.34
N GLN A 11 -14.00 3.78 -2.59
CA GLN A 11 -13.53 2.45 -2.99
C GLN A 11 -12.02 2.28 -2.81
N LEU A 12 -11.23 3.31 -3.14
CA LEU A 12 -9.77 3.29 -2.92
C LEU A 12 -9.42 3.24 -1.43
N MET A 13 -10.11 4.03 -0.60
CA MET A 13 -9.96 3.97 0.85
C MET A 13 -10.28 2.56 1.36
N THR A 14 -11.39 1.96 0.92
CA THR A 14 -11.79 0.59 1.26
C THR A 14 -10.71 -0.43 0.90
N VAL A 15 -10.06 -0.30 -0.27
CA VAL A 15 -8.95 -1.17 -0.66
C VAL A 15 -7.75 -1.00 0.27
N LEU A 16 -7.35 0.23 0.58
CA LEU A 16 -6.19 0.51 1.45
C LEU A 16 -6.42 0.02 2.88
N GLU A 17 -7.64 0.16 3.39
CA GLU A 17 -8.08 -0.37 4.68
C GLU A 17 -8.08 -1.89 4.70
N HIS A 18 -8.61 -2.54 3.65
CA HIS A 18 -8.57 -4.00 3.51
C HIS A 18 -7.14 -4.54 3.49
N ILE A 19 -6.21 -3.87 2.79
CA ILE A 19 -4.79 -4.22 2.81
C ILE A 19 -4.22 -4.05 4.22
N LYS A 20 -4.52 -2.94 4.89
CA LYS A 20 -4.07 -2.70 6.28
C LYS A 20 -4.53 -3.82 7.20
N GLU A 21 -5.81 -4.13 7.23
CA GLU A 21 -6.40 -5.16 8.09
C GLU A 21 -5.75 -6.54 7.87
N LYS A 22 -5.50 -6.90 6.61
CA LYS A 22 -4.89 -8.18 6.25
C LYS A 22 -3.44 -8.32 6.73
N TYR A 23 -2.68 -7.23 6.76
CA TYR A 23 -1.24 -7.28 7.02
C TYR A 23 -0.79 -6.62 8.33
N GLN A 24 -1.67 -5.96 9.08
CA GLN A 24 -1.34 -5.19 10.30
C GLN A 24 -0.53 -5.99 11.33
N GLU A 25 -0.82 -7.28 11.48
CA GLU A 25 -0.08 -8.15 12.42
C GLU A 25 1.38 -8.39 12.01
N LYS A 26 1.68 -8.25 10.71
CA LYS A 26 3.02 -8.40 10.16
C LYS A 26 3.73 -7.06 9.99
N ALA A 27 3.00 -5.95 10.02
CA ALA A 27 3.51 -4.63 9.65
C ALA A 27 4.15 -3.89 10.83
N MET A 28 5.24 -3.15 10.57
CA MET A 28 5.88 -2.26 11.54
C MET A 28 6.66 -1.15 10.84
N ALA A 29 6.37 0.09 11.19
CA ALA A 29 7.11 1.25 10.70
C ALA A 29 8.58 1.22 11.17
N GLY A 30 9.47 1.85 10.40
CA GLY A 30 10.90 1.96 10.71
C GLY A 30 11.74 0.72 10.36
N GLU A 31 11.11 -0.41 10.07
CA GLU A 31 11.81 -1.60 9.59
C GLU A 31 12.23 -1.48 8.12
N ARG A 32 13.08 -2.41 7.68
CA ARG A 32 13.71 -2.39 6.35
C ARG A 32 13.23 -3.49 5.41
N ASN A 33 12.57 -4.53 5.92
CA ASN A 33 11.95 -5.55 5.07
C ASN A 33 10.57 -5.09 4.64
N TYR A 34 10.18 -5.33 3.40
CA TYR A 34 8.83 -5.00 2.94
C TYR A 34 8.36 -5.97 1.84
N ILE A 35 7.06 -5.94 1.59
CA ILE A 35 6.42 -6.52 0.40
C ILE A 35 5.65 -5.43 -0.34
N ASN A 36 5.43 -5.65 -1.63
CA ASN A 36 4.50 -4.86 -2.41
C ASN A 36 3.16 -5.58 -2.53
N VAL A 37 2.07 -4.87 -2.27
CA VAL A 37 0.71 -5.37 -2.43
C VAL A 37 0.02 -4.56 -3.51
N ASP A 38 -0.28 -5.21 -4.64
CA ASP A 38 -0.96 -4.60 -5.78
C ASP A 38 -2.39 -4.17 -5.42
N ILE A 39 -2.64 -2.87 -5.52
CA ILE A 39 -3.91 -2.20 -5.24
C ILE A 39 -4.98 -2.66 -6.22
N GLY A 40 -4.68 -2.69 -7.52
CA GLY A 40 -5.63 -3.08 -8.56
C GLY A 40 -6.12 -4.52 -8.38
N LYS A 41 -5.21 -5.45 -8.07
CA LYS A 41 -5.56 -6.85 -7.80
C LYS A 41 -6.42 -7.01 -6.56
N VAL A 42 -6.23 -6.20 -5.52
CA VAL A 42 -7.11 -6.19 -4.35
C VAL A 42 -8.47 -5.57 -4.70
N ALA A 43 -8.49 -4.46 -5.44
CA ALA A 43 -9.71 -3.81 -5.91
C ALA A 43 -10.61 -4.78 -6.71
N LEU A 44 -10.02 -5.57 -7.62
CA LEU A 44 -10.75 -6.57 -8.40
C LEU A 44 -11.40 -7.64 -7.51
N LYS A 45 -10.71 -8.10 -6.46
CA LYS A 45 -11.25 -9.08 -5.50
C LYS A 45 -12.42 -8.54 -4.69
N LEU A 46 -12.46 -7.21 -4.49
CA LEU A 46 -13.57 -6.52 -3.82
C LEU A 46 -14.70 -6.12 -4.79
N GLY A 47 -14.57 -6.43 -6.09
CA GLY A 47 -15.58 -6.10 -7.10
C GLY A 47 -15.43 -4.72 -7.75
N PHE A 48 -14.38 -3.97 -7.45
CA PHE A 48 -14.14 -2.62 -7.98
C PHE A 48 -13.36 -2.64 -9.29
N LYS A 49 -14.02 -3.05 -10.39
CA LYS A 49 -13.37 -3.22 -11.70
C LYS A 49 -12.73 -1.94 -12.25
N GLU A 50 -13.40 -0.79 -12.17
CA GLU A 50 -12.85 0.48 -12.65
C GLU A 50 -11.60 0.88 -11.86
N LEU A 51 -11.61 0.63 -10.55
CA LEU A 51 -10.48 0.90 -9.68
C LEU A 51 -9.31 -0.04 -9.97
N HIS A 52 -9.59 -1.32 -10.27
CA HIS A 52 -8.60 -2.27 -10.78
C HIS A 52 -7.90 -1.72 -12.01
N ASP A 53 -8.65 -1.31 -13.03
CA ASP A 53 -8.08 -0.86 -14.31
C ASP A 53 -7.20 0.39 -14.11
N LYS A 54 -7.58 1.28 -13.18
CA LYS A 54 -6.85 2.52 -12.88
C LYS A 54 -5.59 2.31 -12.04
N TYR A 55 -5.57 1.34 -11.12
CA TYR A 55 -4.50 1.13 -10.14
C TYR A 55 -3.78 -0.21 -10.28
N LEU A 56 -3.93 -0.89 -11.41
CA LEU A 56 -3.13 -2.07 -11.75
C LEU A 56 -1.63 -1.75 -11.67
N ASP A 57 -0.85 -2.63 -11.05
CA ASP A 57 0.58 -2.47 -10.81
C ASP A 57 0.94 -1.19 -10.03
N ARG A 58 -0.02 -0.63 -9.29
CA ARG A 58 0.22 0.35 -8.22
C ARG A 58 0.16 -0.37 -6.89
N GLU A 59 1.11 -0.09 -6.03
CA GLU A 59 1.40 -0.97 -4.92
C GLU A 59 1.38 -0.21 -3.59
N VAL A 60 0.88 -0.89 -2.56
CA VAL A 60 1.14 -0.55 -1.16
C VAL A 60 2.44 -1.22 -0.74
N VAL A 61 3.36 -0.42 -0.20
CA VAL A 61 4.54 -0.89 0.51
C VAL A 61 4.12 -1.25 1.93
N VAL A 62 4.21 -2.54 2.26
CA VAL A 62 3.95 -3.06 3.60
C VAL A 62 5.28 -3.40 4.26
N VAL A 63 5.72 -2.56 5.19
CA VAL A 63 6.97 -2.73 5.94
C VAL A 63 6.77 -3.80 7.01
N LEU A 64 7.60 -4.83 7.01
CA LEU A 64 7.44 -6.04 7.79
C LEU A 64 8.29 -6.04 9.07
N LYS A 65 7.69 -6.55 10.17
CA LYS A 65 8.37 -6.87 11.45
C LYS A 65 9.52 -7.86 11.29
N LYS A 66 9.39 -8.82 10.35
CA LYS A 66 10.34 -9.90 10.11
C LYS A 66 10.46 -10.19 8.61
N PRO A 67 11.64 -10.56 8.10
CA PRO A 67 11.79 -10.99 6.72
C PRO A 67 10.95 -12.24 6.44
N LEU A 68 10.48 -12.39 5.21
CA LEU A 68 9.82 -13.61 4.74
C LEU A 68 10.86 -14.58 4.14
N PRO A 69 10.58 -15.89 4.10
CA PRO A 69 11.37 -16.81 3.30
C PRO A 69 11.30 -16.44 1.81
N GLY A 70 12.24 -16.94 1.02
CA GLY A 70 12.29 -16.68 -0.43
C GLY A 70 13.28 -15.58 -0.84
N MET A 71 13.16 -15.17 -2.11
CA MET A 71 14.06 -14.23 -2.77
C MET A 71 13.97 -12.84 -2.13
N LYS A 72 15.12 -12.18 -1.99
CA LYS A 72 15.22 -10.83 -1.42
C LYS A 72 16.04 -9.95 -2.33
N VAL A 73 15.57 -8.73 -2.53
CA VAL A 73 16.25 -7.72 -3.34
C VAL A 73 16.44 -6.46 -2.51
N ARG A 74 17.67 -5.94 -2.51
CA ARG A 74 17.98 -4.67 -1.85
C ARG A 74 17.63 -3.52 -2.79
N ILE A 75 16.89 -2.54 -2.27
CA ILE A 75 16.41 -1.37 -2.98
C ILE A 75 16.93 -0.11 -2.27
N ASP A 76 17.36 0.87 -3.04
CA ASP A 76 17.75 2.18 -2.53
C ASP A 76 16.54 2.90 -1.93
N GLY A 77 16.66 3.37 -0.69
CA GLY A 77 15.58 4.06 0.04
C GLY A 77 15.05 5.31 -0.66
N ARG A 78 15.87 5.95 -1.51
CA ARG A 78 15.46 7.13 -2.28
C ARG A 78 14.40 6.81 -3.33
N THR A 79 14.20 5.53 -3.66
CA THR A 79 13.10 5.06 -4.52
C THR A 79 11.73 5.40 -3.95
N PHE A 80 11.62 5.55 -2.62
CA PHE A 80 10.37 5.88 -1.93
C PHE A 80 10.17 7.39 -1.72
N VAL A 81 10.85 8.23 -2.51
CA VAL A 81 10.61 9.68 -2.50
C VAL A 81 9.14 9.97 -2.83
N ASN A 82 8.53 10.92 -2.11
CA ASN A 82 7.12 11.29 -2.23
C ASN A 82 6.14 10.12 -1.96
N TYR A 83 6.52 9.20 -1.07
CA TYR A 83 5.57 8.26 -0.49
C TYR A 83 4.92 8.85 0.76
N ALA A 84 3.65 8.48 0.95
CA ALA A 84 2.82 8.81 2.08
C ALA A 84 2.62 7.56 2.96
N GLU A 85 2.87 7.70 4.26
CA GLU A 85 2.52 6.69 5.26
C GLU A 85 1.12 6.99 5.80
N TYR A 86 0.16 6.14 5.47
CA TYR A 86 -1.25 6.30 5.88
C TYR A 86 -1.62 5.47 7.12
N ALA A 87 -0.83 4.46 7.43
CA ALA A 87 -0.90 3.69 8.68
C ALA A 87 0.50 3.19 9.04
N SER A 88 0.73 2.82 10.30
CA SER A 88 2.06 2.38 10.78
C SER A 88 2.59 1.20 9.96
N GLY A 89 3.65 1.43 9.18
CA GLY A 89 4.26 0.43 8.30
C GLY A 89 3.54 0.22 6.96
N PHE A 90 2.63 1.13 6.56
CA PHE A 90 1.92 1.09 5.28
C PHE A 90 2.14 2.39 4.52
N ALA A 91 2.76 2.29 3.35
CA ALA A 91 3.05 3.43 2.51
C ALA A 91 2.59 3.25 1.07
N VAL A 92 2.22 4.34 0.42
CA VAL A 92 1.85 4.42 -1.00
C VAL A 92 2.48 5.67 -1.61
N PRO A 93 2.62 5.78 -2.93
CA PRO A 93 2.86 7.07 -3.58
C PRO A 93 1.83 8.12 -3.10
N GLU A 94 2.28 9.32 -2.79
CA GLU A 94 1.46 10.36 -2.16
C GLU A 94 0.16 10.66 -2.93
N TYR A 95 0.20 10.66 -4.26
CA TYR A 95 -0.99 10.91 -5.08
C TYR A 95 -2.10 9.88 -4.83
N ILE A 96 -1.77 8.65 -4.45
CA ILE A 96 -2.76 7.61 -4.10
C ILE A 96 -3.44 7.95 -2.78
N ALA A 97 -2.67 8.35 -1.77
CA ALA A 97 -3.23 8.77 -0.48
C ALA A 97 -4.13 10.00 -0.63
N ARG A 98 -3.72 10.98 -1.46
CA ARG A 98 -4.56 12.14 -1.80
C ARG A 98 -5.84 11.73 -2.51
N ASN A 99 -5.77 10.83 -3.49
CA ASN A 99 -6.94 10.35 -4.22
C ASN A 99 -7.90 9.52 -3.35
N ALA A 100 -7.38 8.86 -2.31
CA ALA A 100 -8.19 8.16 -1.32
C ALA A 100 -8.82 9.09 -0.27
N ASN A 101 -8.43 10.38 -0.26
CA ASN A 101 -8.84 11.36 0.74
C ASN A 101 -8.59 10.90 2.20
N ILE A 102 -7.47 10.22 2.43
CA ILE A 102 -7.06 9.73 3.76
C ILE A 102 -6.03 10.67 4.39
N TYR A 103 -5.99 10.69 5.73
CA TYR A 103 -4.88 11.31 6.44
C TYR A 103 -3.59 10.51 6.22
N PHE A 104 -2.48 11.21 6.03
CA PHE A 104 -1.17 10.61 5.93
C PHE A 104 -0.09 11.57 6.42
N LYS A 105 1.09 11.03 6.68
CA LYS A 105 2.33 11.78 6.87
C LYS A 105 3.34 11.37 5.80
N ASN A 106 4.44 12.11 5.67
CA ASN A 106 5.53 11.72 4.77
C ASN A 106 6.13 10.39 5.23
N TYR A 107 6.27 9.43 4.32
CA TYR A 107 6.98 8.19 4.58
C TYR A 107 8.48 8.44 4.54
N THR A 108 9.20 7.95 5.56
CA THR A 108 10.66 8.01 5.60
C THR A 108 11.19 6.58 5.54
N ALA A 109 11.71 6.20 4.36
CA ALA A 109 12.37 4.92 4.18
C ALA A 109 13.77 4.91 4.84
N ASN A 110 14.25 3.72 5.20
CA ASN A 110 15.67 3.53 5.48
C ASN A 110 16.48 3.67 4.19
N ASP A 111 17.76 4.06 4.27
CA ASP A 111 18.67 4.20 3.11
C ASP A 111 18.72 2.93 2.24
N SER A 112 18.52 1.77 2.85
CA SER A 112 18.45 0.48 2.17
C SER A 112 17.21 -0.28 2.64
N MET A 113 16.28 -0.51 1.72
CA MET A 113 15.09 -1.34 1.91
C MET A 113 15.30 -2.73 1.29
N ILE A 114 14.56 -3.73 1.77
CA ILE A 114 14.68 -5.13 1.35
C ILE A 114 13.30 -5.63 0.92
N LEU A 115 13.09 -5.73 -0.39
CA LEU A 115 11.90 -6.33 -0.96
C LEU A 115 11.96 -7.83 -0.79
N ASN A 116 10.90 -8.40 -0.23
CA ASN A 116 10.72 -9.84 -0.06
C ASN A 116 9.73 -10.35 -1.12
N PHE A 117 10.15 -11.32 -1.93
CA PHE A 117 9.25 -12.03 -2.84
C PHE A 117 8.79 -13.31 -2.15
N ALA A 118 7.48 -13.41 -1.90
CA ALA A 118 6.84 -14.52 -1.22
C ALA A 118 5.67 -15.06 -2.04
#